data_AF-A0A2V9L4B7-F1
#
_entry.id   AF-A0A2V9L4B7-F1
#
_cell.length_a   1.000
_cell.length_b   1.000
_cell.length_c   1.000
_cell.angle_alpha   90.00
_cell.angle_beta   90.00
_cell.angle_gamma   90.00
#
_symmetry.space_group_name_H-M   'P 1'
#
loop_
_entity.id
_entity.type
_entity.pdbx_description
1 polymer ?
#
loop_
_entity_poly.entity_id
_entity_poly.type
_entity_poly.pdbx_seq_one_letter_code
_entity_poly.pdbx_strand_id
1 'polypeptide(L)'
;MNTFRLIPSMILLVALPVSSTSAQQRAKLGENAALRYWSAFAEMQDSAITDQQAKELNLILDGTAPYEDLKYKDLVEKNRPALETMARAAALPNCDWGVDYELGAEAPVDYVRKALALGRLNVLYAFHLLIAGDKDGAVRTLATGLRFSHDVANGGTLFATLAAKSLLAAHVRAIAFALHVVGLSSAQRLVLQKALAPLGPRGLDWQSALKRELEISHGLDSQASAALERIISSYLAVLNNPSTLPELQQMIVSAPAPLPDIIPNPKRVLEEQQDLTNQLLRMRSLLQ
;
A
#
# COMPACT_ATOMS: atom_id res chain seq x y z
N MET A 1 -16.99 74.50 41.51
CA MET A 1 -16.01 73.71 42.30
C MET A 1 -16.58 72.31 42.44
N ASN A 2 -16.40 71.45 41.44
CA ASN A 2 -15.33 70.44 41.33
C ASN A 2 -15.15 69.58 42.58
N THR A 3 -15.60 68.31 42.53
CA THR A 3 -14.70 67.14 42.40
C THR A 3 -15.52 65.85 42.33
N PHE A 4 -15.74 65.33 41.12
CA PHE A 4 -16.20 63.96 40.91
C PHE A 4 -14.99 63.02 41.05
N ARG A 5 -15.07 62.06 41.98
CA ARG A 5 -14.11 60.94 42.13
C ARG A 5 -14.48 59.83 41.15
N LEU A 6 -13.62 59.56 40.18
CA LEU A 6 -13.66 58.37 39.32
C LEU A 6 -12.90 57.23 40.00
N ILE A 7 -13.57 56.08 40.17
CA ILE A 7 -12.97 54.81 40.57
C ILE A 7 -12.72 54.01 39.28
N PRO A 8 -11.48 53.56 39.00
CA PRO A 8 -11.24 52.68 37.86
C PRO A 8 -11.54 51.22 38.26
N SER A 9 -12.54 50.60 37.61
CA SER A 9 -12.77 49.16 37.65
C SER A 9 -11.67 48.44 36.84
N MET A 10 -10.86 47.67 37.53
CA MET A 10 -9.84 46.79 36.95
C MET A 10 -10.52 45.50 36.47
N ILE A 11 -10.74 45.36 35.16
CA ILE A 11 -11.26 44.13 34.54
C ILE A 11 -10.09 43.15 34.38
N LEU A 12 -10.07 42.11 35.19
CA LEU A 12 -9.11 41.01 35.12
C LEU A 12 -9.55 40.02 34.03
N LEU A 13 -8.91 40.09 32.85
CA LEU A 13 -9.12 39.14 31.76
C LEU A 13 -8.39 37.83 32.08
N VAL A 14 -9.12 36.81 32.51
CA VAL A 14 -8.58 35.46 32.71
C VAL A 14 -8.48 34.78 31.34
N ALA A 15 -7.27 34.71 30.79
CA ALA A 15 -6.97 33.92 29.60
C ALA A 15 -7.00 32.43 29.97
N LEU A 16 -8.08 31.73 29.62
CA LEU A 16 -8.13 30.27 29.70
C LEU A 16 -7.25 29.68 28.57
N PRO A 17 -6.28 28.81 28.87
CA PRO A 17 -5.58 28.06 27.84
C PRO A 17 -6.58 27.10 27.20
N VAL A 18 -6.89 27.32 25.92
CA VAL A 18 -7.55 26.34 25.07
C VAL A 18 -6.53 25.22 24.84
N SER A 19 -6.49 24.26 25.76
CA SER A 19 -5.76 23.02 25.55
C SER A 19 -6.46 22.28 24.43
N SER A 20 -5.89 22.32 23.23
CA SER A 20 -6.19 21.41 22.14
C SER A 20 -5.71 20.02 22.56
N THR A 21 -6.49 19.34 23.40
CA THR A 21 -6.38 17.89 23.56
C THR A 21 -6.77 17.30 22.22
N SER A 22 -5.79 17.09 21.34
CA SER A 22 -5.85 16.07 20.29
C SER A 22 -5.96 14.73 21.01
N ALA A 23 -7.16 14.40 21.48
CA ALA A 23 -7.50 13.05 21.87
C ALA A 23 -7.25 12.21 20.63
N GLN A 24 -6.14 11.47 20.64
CA GLN A 24 -5.79 10.49 19.63
C GLN A 24 -6.99 9.57 19.53
N GLN A 25 -7.77 9.74 18.48
CA GLN A 25 -9.01 9.05 18.24
C GLN A 25 -8.62 7.57 18.13
N ARG A 26 -8.71 6.84 19.25
CA ARG A 26 -8.56 5.38 19.26
C ARG A 26 -9.56 4.89 18.23
N ALA A 27 -9.07 4.53 17.04
CA ALA A 27 -9.88 3.90 16.03
C ALA A 27 -10.62 2.77 16.74
N LYS A 28 -11.95 2.74 16.63
CA LYS A 28 -12.71 1.65 17.26
C LYS A 28 -12.14 0.37 16.67
N LEU A 29 -11.74 -0.59 17.50
CA LEU A 29 -11.04 -1.80 17.04
C LEU A 29 -11.82 -2.55 15.93
N GLY A 30 -13.16 -2.41 15.88
CA GLY A 30 -14.01 -2.94 14.79
C GLY A 30 -13.93 -2.20 13.45
N GLU A 31 -13.18 -1.10 13.36
CA GLU A 31 -12.98 -0.27 12.15
C GLU A 31 -11.57 -0.48 11.53
N ASN A 32 -10.91 -1.59 11.85
CA ASN A 32 -9.64 -1.99 11.23
C ASN A 32 -9.88 -2.90 10.01
N ALA A 33 -9.45 -2.45 8.83
CA ALA A 33 -9.54 -3.19 7.57
C ALA A 33 -8.81 -4.53 7.62
N ALA A 34 -7.65 -4.61 8.27
CA ALA A 34 -6.85 -5.84 8.35
C ALA A 34 -7.63 -7.01 8.94
N LEU A 35 -8.43 -6.77 9.99
CA LEU A 35 -9.27 -7.81 10.60
C LEU A 35 -10.29 -8.38 9.61
N ARG A 36 -10.85 -7.53 8.75
CA ARG A 36 -11.78 -7.98 7.70
C ARG A 36 -11.04 -8.64 6.54
N TYR A 37 -9.83 -8.20 6.20
CA TYR A 37 -8.99 -8.91 5.23
C TYR A 37 -8.62 -10.30 5.73
N TRP A 38 -8.34 -10.49 7.02
CA TRP A 38 -8.16 -11.81 7.62
C TRP A 38 -9.40 -12.70 7.47
N SER A 39 -10.61 -12.16 7.61
CA SER A 39 -11.84 -12.90 7.29
C SER A 39 -11.91 -13.28 5.81
N ALA A 40 -11.63 -12.35 4.90
CA ALA A 40 -11.57 -12.66 3.46
C ALA A 40 -10.54 -13.77 3.17
N PHE A 41 -9.40 -13.74 3.84
CA PHE A 41 -8.36 -14.76 3.71
C PHE A 41 -8.79 -16.15 4.19
N ALA A 42 -9.60 -16.22 5.24
CA ALA A 42 -10.16 -17.47 5.75
C ALA A 42 -11.29 -18.01 4.86
N GLU A 43 -12.00 -17.13 4.15
CA GLU A 43 -13.06 -17.48 3.20
C GLU A 43 -12.52 -17.95 1.83
N MET A 44 -11.24 -17.69 1.53
CA MET A 44 -10.62 -18.12 0.28
C MET A 44 -10.58 -19.66 0.17
N GLN A 45 -11.05 -20.18 -0.96
CA GLN A 45 -11.09 -21.60 -1.32
C GLN A 45 -10.05 -21.94 -2.39
N ASP A 46 -9.67 -23.22 -2.50
CA ASP A 46 -8.79 -23.79 -3.54
C ASP A 46 -7.42 -23.09 -3.68
N SER A 47 -6.76 -22.76 -2.56
CA SER A 47 -5.49 -21.98 -2.52
C SER A 47 -5.54 -20.62 -3.25
N ALA A 48 -6.74 -20.13 -3.56
CA ALA A 48 -7.11 -18.93 -4.31
C ALA A 48 -6.50 -18.79 -5.72
N ILE A 49 -5.17 -18.82 -5.87
CA ILE A 49 -4.46 -18.75 -7.17
C ILE A 49 -3.14 -19.52 -7.05
N THR A 50 -2.88 -20.42 -7.99
CA THR A 50 -1.60 -21.14 -8.12
C THR A 50 -0.52 -20.26 -8.74
N ASP A 51 0.76 -20.60 -8.54
CA ASP A 51 1.88 -19.88 -9.17
C ASP A 51 1.80 -19.87 -10.71
N GLN A 52 1.28 -20.96 -11.29
CA GLN A 52 1.06 -21.05 -12.74
C GLN A 52 -0.02 -20.06 -13.19
N GLN A 53 -1.16 -20.01 -12.50
CA GLN A 53 -2.22 -19.04 -12.79
C GLN A 53 -1.76 -17.60 -12.57
N ALA A 54 -0.88 -17.35 -11.58
CA ALA A 54 -0.29 -16.04 -11.37
C ALA A 54 0.63 -15.61 -12.54
N LYS A 55 1.41 -16.54 -13.10
CA LYS A 55 2.22 -16.29 -14.31
C LYS A 55 1.34 -16.02 -15.52
N GLU A 56 0.29 -16.82 -15.72
CA GLU A 56 -0.67 -16.63 -16.80
C GLU A 56 -1.38 -15.28 -16.70
N LEU A 57 -1.80 -14.88 -15.50
CA LEU A 57 -2.38 -13.56 -15.27
C LEU A 57 -1.41 -12.43 -15.67
N ASN A 58 -0.11 -12.56 -15.40
CA ASN A 58 0.85 -11.56 -15.86
C ASN A 58 0.93 -11.49 -17.39
N LEU A 59 0.93 -12.63 -18.09
CA LEU A 59 0.92 -12.65 -19.57
C LEU A 59 -0.34 -11.97 -20.13
N ILE A 60 -1.49 -12.19 -19.49
CA ILE A 60 -2.76 -11.54 -19.84
C ILE A 60 -2.66 -10.02 -19.64
N LEU A 61 -2.15 -9.59 -18.48
CA LEU A 61 -1.99 -8.17 -18.14
C LEU A 61 -0.97 -7.45 -19.03
N ASP A 62 0.00 -8.17 -19.57
CA ASP A 62 0.97 -7.65 -20.54
C ASP A 62 0.44 -7.68 -21.99
N GLY A 63 -0.78 -8.19 -22.20
CA GLY A 63 -1.41 -8.30 -23.52
C GLY A 63 -0.78 -9.38 -24.42
N THR A 64 0.03 -10.26 -23.85
CA THR A 64 0.71 -11.36 -24.56
C THR A 64 -0.07 -12.67 -24.57
N ALA A 65 -1.13 -12.75 -23.78
CA ALA A 65 -2.11 -13.84 -23.79
C ALA A 65 -3.54 -13.28 -23.69
N PRO A 66 -4.54 -13.92 -24.29
CA PRO A 66 -5.93 -13.54 -24.11
C PRO A 66 -6.45 -13.97 -22.72
N TYR A 67 -7.41 -13.22 -22.17
CA TYR A 67 -8.18 -13.67 -21.02
C TYR A 67 -9.29 -14.65 -21.47
N GLU A 68 -9.32 -15.85 -20.88
CA GLU A 68 -10.31 -16.88 -21.15
C GLU A 68 -11.24 -17.06 -19.95
N ASP A 69 -12.43 -16.47 -19.98
CA ASP A 69 -13.33 -16.44 -18.81
C ASP A 69 -13.69 -17.84 -18.29
N LEU A 70 -13.98 -18.77 -19.19
CA LEU A 70 -14.36 -20.15 -18.84
C LEU A 70 -13.27 -20.86 -18.03
N LYS A 71 -12.00 -20.48 -18.18
CA LYS A 71 -10.88 -21.06 -17.42
C LYS A 71 -10.88 -20.61 -15.95
N TYR A 72 -11.33 -19.39 -15.67
CA TYR A 72 -11.25 -18.78 -14.33
C TYR A 72 -12.60 -18.63 -13.65
N LYS A 73 -13.72 -18.78 -14.38
CA LYS A 73 -15.09 -18.58 -13.89
C LYS A 73 -15.36 -19.32 -12.59
N ASP A 74 -15.12 -20.63 -12.54
CA ASP A 74 -15.39 -21.42 -11.34
C ASP A 74 -14.53 -20.96 -10.15
N LEU A 75 -13.29 -20.56 -10.41
CA LEU A 75 -12.38 -20.06 -9.38
C LEU A 75 -12.88 -18.75 -8.76
N VAL A 76 -13.29 -17.79 -9.60
CA VAL A 76 -13.78 -16.49 -9.12
C VAL A 76 -15.14 -16.62 -8.45
N GLU A 77 -16.04 -17.47 -8.95
CA GLU A 77 -17.35 -17.69 -8.36
C GLU A 77 -17.26 -18.37 -6.98
N LYS A 78 -16.44 -19.41 -6.84
CA LYS A 78 -16.22 -20.06 -5.54
C LYS A 78 -15.66 -19.11 -4.49
N ASN A 79 -14.85 -18.14 -4.90
CA ASN A 79 -14.22 -17.17 -4.01
C ASN A 79 -14.95 -15.82 -3.94
N ARG A 80 -16.14 -15.70 -4.53
CA ARG A 80 -16.98 -14.49 -4.47
C ARG A 80 -17.20 -13.97 -3.03
N PRO A 81 -17.48 -14.82 -2.01
CA PRO A 81 -17.62 -14.33 -0.64
C PRO A 81 -16.37 -13.61 -0.11
N ALA A 82 -15.18 -14.17 -0.36
CA ALA A 82 -13.91 -13.55 0.04
C ALA A 82 -13.69 -12.19 -0.64
N LEU A 83 -14.05 -12.07 -1.91
CA LEU A 83 -13.96 -10.82 -2.67
C LEU A 83 -14.94 -9.76 -2.17
N GLU A 84 -16.15 -10.15 -1.77
CA GLU A 84 -17.11 -9.25 -1.15
C GLU A 84 -16.65 -8.79 0.24
N THR A 85 -16.05 -9.70 1.02
CA THR A 85 -15.43 -9.35 2.31
C THR A 85 -14.25 -8.40 2.13
N MET A 86 -13.42 -8.61 1.11
CA MET A 86 -12.34 -7.70 0.71
C MET A 86 -12.89 -6.30 0.36
N ALA A 87 -14.00 -6.21 -0.37
CA ALA A 87 -14.64 -4.93 -0.70
C ALA A 87 -15.15 -4.20 0.55
N ARG A 88 -15.78 -4.93 1.48
CA ARG A 88 -16.21 -4.37 2.78
C ARG A 88 -15.04 -3.95 3.67
N ALA A 89 -13.88 -4.58 3.53
CA ALA A 89 -12.65 -4.22 4.24
C ALA A 89 -12.02 -2.95 3.65
N ALA A 90 -11.91 -2.86 2.34
CA ALA A 90 -11.35 -1.70 1.63
C ALA A 90 -12.16 -0.41 1.85
N ALA A 91 -13.42 -0.51 2.23
CA ALA A 91 -14.25 0.63 2.61
C ALA A 91 -13.94 1.21 4.00
N LEU A 92 -13.12 0.53 4.82
CA LEU A 92 -12.75 1.00 6.15
C LEU A 92 -11.61 2.04 6.09
N PRO A 93 -11.59 3.01 7.01
CA PRO A 93 -10.67 4.15 6.94
C PRO A 93 -9.22 3.75 7.25
N ASN A 94 -9.02 2.76 8.13
CA ASN A 94 -7.72 2.40 8.68
C ASN A 94 -7.41 0.93 8.41
N CYS A 95 -6.14 0.61 8.14
CA CYS A 95 -5.64 -0.76 8.06
C CYS A 95 -4.39 -0.87 8.91
N ASP A 96 -4.43 -1.74 9.92
CA ASP A 96 -3.29 -2.09 10.77
C ASP A 96 -3.21 -3.62 10.87
N TRP A 97 -2.17 -4.19 10.28
CA TRP A 97 -1.96 -5.64 10.23
C TRP A 97 -1.61 -6.26 11.58
N GLY A 98 -1.29 -5.46 12.60
CA GLY A 98 -0.93 -5.96 13.93
C GLY A 98 0.35 -6.79 13.95
N VAL A 99 1.30 -6.46 13.06
CA VAL A 99 2.60 -7.14 12.99
C VAL A 99 3.40 -6.81 14.25
N ASP A 100 3.84 -7.85 14.96
CA ASP A 100 4.70 -7.71 16.12
C ASP A 100 6.17 -7.59 15.68
N TYR A 101 6.62 -6.35 15.55
CA TYR A 101 7.98 -6.03 15.12
C TYR A 101 9.04 -6.31 16.20
N GLU A 102 8.64 -6.55 17.46
CA GLU A 102 9.57 -6.95 18.51
C GLU A 102 10.14 -8.36 18.28
N LEU A 103 9.46 -9.17 17.45
CA LEU A 103 9.92 -10.49 17.02
C LEU A 103 11.01 -10.42 15.93
N GLY A 104 11.35 -9.23 15.44
CA GLY A 104 12.45 -9.08 14.50
C GLY A 104 12.18 -9.80 13.17
N ALA A 105 13.19 -10.54 12.69
CA ALA A 105 13.10 -11.33 11.46
C ALA A 105 12.04 -12.45 11.53
N GLU A 106 11.60 -12.83 12.73
CA GLU A 106 10.56 -13.85 12.96
C GLU A 106 9.15 -13.26 12.99
N ALA A 107 9.00 -11.95 12.79
CA ALA A 107 7.70 -11.29 12.76
C ALA A 107 6.81 -11.90 11.64
N PRO A 108 5.58 -12.35 11.97
CA PRO A 108 4.75 -13.07 11.01
C PRO A 108 4.21 -12.13 9.93
N VAL A 109 4.67 -12.32 8.69
CA VAL A 109 4.21 -11.58 7.50
C VAL A 109 3.37 -12.45 6.56
N ASP A 110 2.77 -13.52 7.07
CA ASP A 110 1.96 -14.48 6.29
C ASP A 110 0.79 -13.84 5.54
N TYR A 111 0.28 -12.71 6.05
CA TYR A 111 -0.78 -11.94 5.40
C TYR A 111 -0.38 -11.50 3.99
N VAL A 112 0.91 -11.25 3.73
CA VAL A 112 1.40 -10.76 2.43
C VAL A 112 1.19 -11.80 1.34
N ARG A 113 1.45 -13.07 1.61
CA ARG A 113 1.25 -14.15 0.63
C ARG A 113 -0.23 -14.34 0.31
N LYS A 114 -1.09 -14.30 1.33
CA LYS A 114 -2.54 -14.40 1.15
C LYS A 114 -3.08 -13.17 0.41
N ALA A 115 -2.50 -11.99 0.67
CA ALA A 115 -2.86 -10.77 -0.02
C ALA A 115 -2.51 -10.80 -1.51
N LEU A 116 -1.34 -11.35 -1.88
CA LEU A 116 -0.98 -11.55 -3.28
C LEU A 116 -2.02 -12.42 -4.01
N ALA A 117 -2.48 -13.50 -3.39
CA ALA A 117 -3.49 -14.37 -3.97
C ALA A 117 -4.85 -13.65 -4.10
N LEU A 118 -5.34 -13.03 -3.02
CA LEU A 118 -6.62 -12.31 -3.02
C LEU A 118 -6.65 -11.14 -4.00
N GLY A 119 -5.58 -10.36 -4.09
CA GLY A 119 -5.49 -9.23 -5.00
C GLY A 119 -5.45 -9.65 -6.47
N ARG A 120 -4.77 -10.75 -6.79
CA ARG A 120 -4.79 -11.32 -8.16
C ARG A 120 -6.17 -11.90 -8.50
N LEU A 121 -6.84 -12.52 -7.53
CA LEU A 121 -8.21 -13.02 -7.69
C LEU A 121 -9.19 -11.86 -7.94
N ASN A 122 -8.99 -10.72 -7.28
CA ASN A 122 -9.78 -9.51 -7.53
C ASN A 122 -9.65 -9.02 -8.98
N VAL A 123 -8.45 -9.08 -9.57
CA VAL A 123 -8.24 -8.76 -11.00
C VAL A 123 -9.01 -9.72 -11.92
N LEU A 124 -8.90 -11.04 -11.68
CA LEU A 124 -9.64 -12.03 -12.47
C LEU A 124 -11.16 -11.80 -12.36
N TYR A 125 -11.65 -11.50 -11.15
CA TYR A 125 -13.06 -11.21 -10.93
C TYR A 125 -13.51 -9.94 -11.65
N ALA A 126 -12.68 -8.89 -11.71
CA ALA A 126 -12.98 -7.70 -12.51
C ALA A 126 -13.11 -8.05 -14.01
N PHE A 127 -12.24 -8.91 -14.55
CA PHE A 127 -12.34 -9.36 -15.93
C PHE A 127 -13.58 -10.20 -16.19
N HIS A 128 -13.94 -11.09 -15.27
CA HIS A 128 -15.19 -11.83 -15.32
C HIS A 128 -16.41 -10.90 -15.41
N LEU A 129 -16.47 -9.88 -14.54
CA LEU A 129 -17.54 -8.89 -14.55
C LEU A 129 -17.60 -8.09 -15.87
N LEU A 130 -16.45 -7.73 -16.44
CA LEU A 130 -16.41 -7.06 -17.75
C LEU A 130 -17.01 -7.92 -18.86
N ILE A 131 -16.71 -9.22 -18.89
CA ILE A 131 -17.25 -10.16 -19.89
C ILE A 131 -18.73 -10.42 -19.67
N ALA A 132 -19.16 -10.50 -18.41
CA ALA A 132 -20.58 -10.60 -18.05
C ALA A 132 -21.39 -9.31 -18.35
N GLY A 133 -20.71 -8.23 -18.74
CA GLY A 133 -21.34 -6.94 -19.08
C GLY A 133 -21.54 -5.99 -17.88
N ASP A 134 -21.17 -6.39 -16.66
CA ASP A 134 -21.23 -5.55 -15.46
C ASP A 134 -19.99 -4.65 -15.34
N LYS A 135 -19.91 -3.65 -16.23
CA LYS A 135 -18.80 -2.70 -16.26
C LYS A 135 -18.67 -1.90 -14.96
N ASP A 136 -19.78 -1.54 -14.34
CA ASP A 136 -19.79 -0.76 -13.10
C ASP A 136 -19.28 -1.60 -11.92
N GLY A 137 -19.67 -2.87 -11.85
CA GLY A 137 -19.13 -3.84 -10.90
C GLY A 137 -17.64 -4.05 -11.09
N ALA A 138 -17.17 -4.21 -12.33
CA ALA A 138 -15.75 -4.36 -12.62
C ALA A 138 -14.94 -3.13 -12.18
N VAL A 139 -15.44 -1.92 -12.45
CA VAL A 139 -14.79 -0.67 -12.04
C VAL A 139 -14.69 -0.54 -10.52
N ARG A 140 -15.77 -0.85 -9.79
CA ARG A 140 -15.75 -0.87 -8.31
C ARG A 140 -14.79 -1.94 -7.77
N THR A 141 -14.70 -3.08 -8.45
CA THR A 141 -13.78 -4.17 -8.10
C THR A 141 -12.33 -3.72 -8.26
N LEU A 142 -11.97 -3.10 -9.38
CA LEU A 142 -10.62 -2.55 -9.60
C LEU A 142 -10.27 -1.43 -8.60
N ALA A 143 -11.22 -0.55 -8.28
CA ALA A 143 -11.04 0.48 -7.25
C ALA A 143 -10.79 -0.13 -5.86
N THR A 144 -11.53 -1.18 -5.52
CA THR A 144 -11.33 -1.98 -4.29
C THR A 144 -9.92 -2.58 -4.27
N GLY A 145 -9.48 -3.16 -5.39
CA GLY A 145 -8.17 -3.74 -5.54
C GLY A 145 -7.01 -2.74 -5.37
N LEU A 146 -7.15 -1.52 -5.89
CA LEU A 146 -6.19 -0.43 -5.65
C LEU A 146 -6.08 -0.08 -4.16
N ARG A 147 -7.22 0.12 -3.48
CA ARG A 147 -7.24 0.42 -2.05
C ARG A 147 -6.64 -0.73 -1.23
N PHE A 148 -7.04 -1.97 -1.50
CA PHE A 148 -6.47 -3.14 -0.84
C PHE A 148 -4.96 -3.24 -1.02
N SER A 149 -4.47 -3.05 -2.25
CA SER A 149 -3.03 -3.11 -2.55
C SER A 149 -2.25 -2.07 -1.74
N HIS A 150 -2.80 -0.87 -1.57
CA HIS A 150 -2.23 0.15 -0.69
C HIS A 150 -2.26 -0.30 0.78
N ASP A 151 -3.40 -0.84 1.24
CA ASP A 151 -3.56 -1.31 2.60
C ASP A 151 -2.61 -2.46 2.97
N VAL A 152 -2.20 -3.29 2.01
CA VAL A 152 -1.16 -4.34 2.20
C VAL A 152 0.20 -3.75 2.60
N ALA A 153 0.54 -2.55 2.10
CA ALA A 153 1.78 -1.86 2.48
C ALA A 153 1.66 -1.10 3.80
N ASN A 154 0.45 -0.79 4.29
CA ASN A 154 0.26 0.08 5.44
C ASN A 154 0.95 -0.50 6.68
N GLY A 155 1.93 0.25 7.18
CA GLY A 155 2.70 -0.14 8.36
C GLY A 155 3.46 -1.45 8.17
N GLY A 156 3.71 -1.90 6.94
CA GLY A 156 4.49 -3.10 6.63
C GLY A 156 5.99 -2.85 6.48
N THR A 157 6.75 -3.92 6.30
CA THR A 157 8.19 -3.88 5.96
C THR A 157 8.40 -3.62 4.46
N LEU A 158 9.66 -3.55 4.00
CA LEU A 158 9.97 -3.38 2.58
C LEU A 158 9.42 -4.56 1.75
N PHE A 159 9.44 -5.78 2.30
CA PHE A 159 8.83 -6.95 1.67
C PHE A 159 7.33 -6.75 1.39
N ALA A 160 6.57 -6.27 2.38
CA ALA A 160 5.15 -5.98 2.22
C ALA A 160 4.89 -4.87 1.18
N THR A 161 5.72 -3.83 1.16
CA THR A 161 5.67 -2.77 0.15
C THR A 161 5.94 -3.28 -1.26
N LEU A 162 6.88 -4.19 -1.45
CA LEU A 162 7.16 -4.80 -2.76
C LEU A 162 5.99 -5.66 -3.24
N ALA A 163 5.37 -6.43 -2.34
CA ALA A 163 4.17 -7.19 -2.66
C ALA A 163 2.99 -6.27 -3.03
N ALA A 164 2.76 -5.22 -2.25
CA ALA A 164 1.76 -4.18 -2.54
C ALA A 164 2.02 -3.49 -3.88
N LYS A 165 3.28 -3.19 -4.22
CA LYS A 165 3.67 -2.64 -5.52
C LYS A 165 3.31 -3.59 -6.66
N SER A 166 3.57 -4.89 -6.51
CA SER A 166 3.20 -5.90 -7.49
C SER A 166 1.67 -5.93 -7.71
N LEU A 167 0.89 -5.85 -6.64
CA LEU A 167 -0.57 -5.80 -6.72
C LEU A 167 -1.06 -4.49 -7.37
N LEU A 168 -0.53 -3.33 -6.99
CA LEU A 168 -0.88 -2.06 -7.63
C LEU A 168 -0.59 -2.08 -9.12
N ALA A 169 0.58 -2.57 -9.52
CA ALA A 169 0.95 -2.73 -10.93
C ALA A 169 -0.03 -3.65 -11.69
N ALA A 170 -0.49 -4.74 -11.06
CA ALA A 170 -1.48 -5.63 -11.65
C ALA A 170 -2.84 -4.94 -11.86
N HIS A 171 -3.34 -4.22 -10.85
CA HIS A 171 -4.61 -3.49 -10.95
C HIS A 171 -4.53 -2.32 -11.93
N VAL A 172 -3.41 -1.61 -11.99
CA VAL A 172 -3.18 -0.56 -13.00
C VAL A 172 -3.20 -1.16 -14.41
N ARG A 173 -2.49 -2.26 -14.66
CA ARG A 173 -2.55 -2.94 -15.97
C ARG A 173 -3.96 -3.43 -16.30
N ALA A 174 -4.70 -3.93 -15.32
CA ALA A 174 -6.10 -4.35 -15.49
C ALA A 174 -7.04 -3.18 -15.85
N ILE A 175 -6.82 -2.00 -15.27
CA ILE A 175 -7.54 -0.78 -15.67
C ILE A 175 -7.21 -0.40 -17.13
N ALA A 176 -5.94 -0.47 -17.53
CA ALA A 176 -5.53 -0.21 -18.91
C ALA A 176 -6.21 -1.18 -19.89
N PHE A 177 -6.26 -2.46 -19.54
CA PHE A 177 -7.01 -3.47 -20.29
C PHE A 177 -8.49 -3.10 -20.43
N ALA A 178 -9.16 -2.75 -19.32
CA ALA A 178 -10.57 -2.36 -19.33
C ALA A 178 -10.86 -1.12 -20.21
N LEU A 179 -9.95 -0.13 -20.18
CA LEU A 179 -10.02 1.06 -21.04
C LEU A 179 -9.91 0.71 -22.53
N HIS A 180 -8.97 -0.17 -22.90
CA HIS A 180 -8.69 -0.50 -24.30
C HIS A 180 -9.70 -1.48 -24.90
N VAL A 181 -10.11 -2.50 -24.16
CA VAL A 181 -10.93 -3.60 -24.71
C VAL A 181 -12.42 -3.28 -24.63
N VAL A 182 -12.87 -2.74 -23.51
CA VAL A 182 -14.31 -2.65 -23.20
C VAL A 182 -14.84 -1.22 -23.33
N GLY A 183 -13.95 -0.23 -23.22
CA GLY A 183 -14.29 1.19 -23.22
C GLY A 183 -15.04 1.59 -21.94
N LEU A 184 -14.41 2.45 -21.13
CA LEU A 184 -15.03 2.99 -19.91
C LEU A 184 -15.64 4.37 -20.15
N SER A 185 -16.84 4.60 -19.60
CA SER A 185 -17.52 5.90 -19.60
C SER A 185 -16.79 6.93 -18.74
N SER A 186 -17.08 8.22 -18.93
CA SER A 186 -16.48 9.29 -18.11
C SER A 186 -16.77 9.12 -16.61
N ALA A 187 -17.98 8.65 -16.25
CA ALA A 187 -18.33 8.38 -14.86
C ALA A 187 -17.50 7.22 -14.27
N GLN A 188 -17.28 6.16 -15.05
CA GLN A 188 -16.46 5.02 -14.65
C GLN A 188 -14.98 5.42 -14.49
N ARG A 189 -14.44 6.22 -15.42
CA ARG A 189 -13.09 6.76 -15.30
C ARG A 189 -12.93 7.62 -14.04
N LEU A 190 -13.93 8.45 -13.71
CA LEU A 190 -13.91 9.29 -12.51
C LEU A 190 -13.84 8.44 -11.22
N VAL A 191 -14.50 7.28 -11.17
CA VAL A 191 -14.38 6.36 -10.02
C VAL A 191 -12.94 5.89 -9.84
N LEU A 192 -12.29 5.48 -10.93
CA LEU A 192 -10.89 5.01 -10.89
C LEU A 192 -9.90 6.15 -10.59
N GLN A 193 -10.14 7.36 -11.11
CA GLN A 193 -9.36 8.55 -10.75
C GLN A 193 -9.43 8.82 -9.24
N LYS A 194 -10.63 8.77 -8.66
CA LYS A 194 -10.83 8.95 -7.22
C LYS A 194 -10.12 7.85 -6.41
N ALA A 195 -10.09 6.61 -6.90
CA ALA A 195 -9.38 5.52 -6.25
C ALA A 195 -7.85 5.67 -6.31
N LEU A 196 -7.31 6.26 -7.38
CA LEU A 196 -5.86 6.50 -7.54
C LEU A 196 -5.35 7.75 -6.83
N ALA A 197 -6.23 8.69 -6.48
CA ALA A 197 -5.83 9.96 -5.87
C ALA A 197 -5.15 9.78 -4.49
N PRO A 198 -5.67 8.95 -3.55
CA PRO A 198 -5.05 8.74 -2.24
C PRO A 198 -3.64 8.13 -2.29
N LEU A 199 -3.28 7.43 -3.37
CA LEU A 199 -1.96 6.80 -3.52
C LEU A 199 -0.81 7.81 -3.65
N GLY A 200 -1.13 9.08 -3.96
CA GLY A 200 -0.12 10.11 -4.16
C GLY A 200 0.84 9.84 -5.34
N PRO A 201 1.85 10.69 -5.56
CA PRO A 201 2.74 10.55 -6.70
C PRO A 201 3.58 9.27 -6.68
N ARG A 202 4.04 8.85 -5.49
CA ARG A 202 4.94 7.68 -5.30
C ARG A 202 4.22 6.35 -5.08
N GLY A 203 2.89 6.37 -4.95
CA GLY A 203 2.05 5.18 -4.77
C GLY A 203 2.00 4.62 -3.36
N LEU A 204 3.17 4.43 -2.73
CA LEU A 204 3.36 3.77 -1.44
C LEU A 204 4.34 4.56 -0.56
N ASP A 205 4.31 4.32 0.76
CA ASP A 205 5.26 4.92 1.71
C ASP A 205 6.56 4.08 1.81
N TRP A 206 7.39 4.23 0.79
CA TRP A 206 8.69 3.55 0.70
C TRP A 206 9.66 3.91 1.84
N GLN A 207 9.55 5.12 2.41
CA GLN A 207 10.44 5.57 3.49
C GLN A 207 10.14 4.85 4.78
N SER A 208 8.87 4.83 5.19
CA SER A 208 8.45 4.13 6.40
C SER A 208 8.74 2.63 6.30
N ALA A 209 8.49 2.01 5.15
CA ALA A 209 8.73 0.60 4.94
C ALA A 209 10.21 0.21 5.02
N LEU A 210 11.08 0.99 4.37
CA LEU A 210 12.53 0.78 4.40
C LEU A 210 13.08 1.00 5.81
N LYS A 211 12.67 2.09 6.47
CA LYS A 211 13.10 2.37 7.84
C LYS A 211 12.76 1.19 8.75
N ARG A 212 11.53 0.70 8.65
CA ARG A 212 11.06 -0.46 9.42
C ARG A 212 11.85 -1.73 9.12
N GLU A 213 12.09 -2.05 7.85
CA GLU A 213 12.91 -3.20 7.44
C GLU A 213 14.31 -3.17 8.10
N LEU A 214 14.94 -2.00 8.13
CA LEU A 214 16.29 -1.86 8.70
C LEU A 214 16.30 -1.88 10.24
N GLU A 215 15.27 -1.32 10.88
CA GLU A 215 15.11 -1.30 12.35
C GLU A 215 14.85 -2.69 12.97
N ILE A 216 14.39 -3.65 12.18
CA ILE A 216 14.13 -5.05 12.57
C ILE A 216 15.43 -5.84 12.86
N SER A 217 16.59 -5.26 12.56
CA SER A 217 17.90 -5.92 12.75
C SER A 217 18.27 -6.06 14.24
N HIS A 218 18.26 -7.29 14.76
CA HIS A 218 18.72 -7.61 16.13
C HIS A 218 20.11 -8.24 16.14
N GLY A 219 20.76 -8.21 17.31
CA GLY A 219 22.04 -8.89 17.53
C GLY A 219 23.27 -8.18 16.94
N LEU A 220 23.13 -6.91 16.54
CA LEU A 220 24.24 -6.07 16.11
C LEU A 220 25.07 -5.61 17.31
N ASP A 221 26.40 -5.58 17.16
CA ASP A 221 27.26 -4.90 18.13
C ASP A 221 27.14 -3.38 18.03
N SER A 222 27.72 -2.65 18.98
CA SER A 222 27.63 -1.18 19.02
C SER A 222 28.16 -0.49 17.78
N GLN A 223 29.18 -1.07 17.12
CA GLN A 223 29.78 -0.48 15.93
C GLN A 223 28.86 -0.66 14.71
N ALA A 224 28.29 -1.85 14.55
CA ALA A 224 27.31 -2.15 13.52
C ALA A 224 26.01 -1.36 13.74
N SER A 225 25.50 -1.24 14.97
CA SER A 225 24.32 -0.41 15.25
C SER A 225 24.54 1.06 14.85
N ALA A 226 25.67 1.67 15.23
CA ALA A 226 25.97 3.06 14.86
C ALA A 226 26.23 3.25 13.36
N ALA A 227 26.72 2.22 12.66
CA ALA A 227 26.82 2.23 11.20
C ALA A 227 25.43 2.14 10.55
N LEU A 228 24.56 1.27 11.06
CA LEU A 228 23.20 1.09 10.56
C LEU A 228 22.37 2.39 10.67
N GLU A 229 22.44 3.11 11.78
CA GLU A 229 21.72 4.40 11.94
C GLU A 229 22.12 5.44 10.87
N ARG A 230 23.43 5.50 10.56
CA ARG A 230 23.96 6.37 9.50
C ARG A 230 23.49 5.92 8.12
N ILE A 231 23.48 4.61 7.88
CA ILE A 231 22.99 4.05 6.62
C ILE A 231 21.50 4.33 6.46
N ILE A 232 20.65 4.11 7.47
CA ILE A 232 19.22 4.42 7.44
C ILE A 232 19.01 5.88 7.02
N SER A 233 19.73 6.81 7.66
CA SER A 233 19.63 8.24 7.34
C SER A 233 20.02 8.55 5.90
N SER A 234 21.12 7.97 5.41
CA SER A 234 21.59 8.13 4.03
C SER A 234 20.65 7.48 3.01
N TYR A 235 20.06 6.33 3.34
CA TYR A 235 19.13 5.62 2.47
C TYR A 235 17.81 6.39 2.30
N LEU A 236 17.27 6.94 3.40
CA LEU A 236 16.10 7.81 3.33
C LEU A 236 16.36 9.08 2.51
N ALA A 237 17.58 9.61 2.54
CA ALA A 237 17.98 10.73 1.69
C ALA A 237 17.99 10.33 0.20
N VAL A 238 18.55 9.15 -0.13
CA VAL A 238 18.59 8.61 -1.50
C VAL A 238 17.20 8.43 -2.10
N LEU A 239 16.20 7.98 -1.31
CA LEU A 239 14.81 7.87 -1.78
C LEU A 239 14.19 9.22 -2.21
N ASN A 240 14.74 10.35 -1.76
CA ASN A 240 14.32 11.69 -2.17
C ASN A 240 15.26 12.32 -3.19
N ASN A 241 16.53 11.94 -3.17
CA ASN A 241 17.57 12.46 -4.04
C ASN A 241 18.48 11.32 -4.55
N PRO A 242 18.12 10.67 -5.67
CA PRO A 242 18.87 9.54 -6.22
C PRO A 242 20.32 9.85 -6.60
N SER A 243 20.72 11.13 -6.71
CA SER A 243 22.11 11.50 -7.01
C SER A 243 23.10 11.10 -5.92
N THR A 244 22.62 10.87 -4.69
CA THR A 244 23.43 10.45 -3.54
C THR A 244 23.60 8.93 -3.41
N LEU A 245 23.14 8.17 -4.41
CA LEU A 245 23.23 6.71 -4.43
C LEU A 245 24.68 6.18 -4.34
N PRO A 246 25.68 6.75 -5.06
CA PRO A 246 27.05 6.25 -4.98
C PRO A 246 27.63 6.33 -3.56
N GLU A 247 27.36 7.41 -2.83
CA GLU A 247 27.82 7.61 -1.45
C GLU A 247 27.22 6.57 -0.51
N LEU A 248 25.91 6.30 -0.64
CA LEU A 248 25.23 5.26 0.14
C LEU A 248 25.80 3.86 -0.16
N GLN A 249 26.02 3.53 -1.45
CA GLN A 249 26.58 2.24 -1.83
C GLN A 249 27.98 2.04 -1.23
N GLN A 250 28.82 3.07 -1.27
CA GLN A 250 30.14 3.03 -0.64
C GLN A 250 30.03 2.87 0.89
N MET A 251 29.07 3.54 1.52
CA MET A 251 28.81 3.42 2.96
C MET A 251 28.41 1.99 3.35
N ILE A 252 27.53 1.35 2.57
CA ILE A 252 27.11 -0.04 2.80
C ILE A 252 28.29 -1.00 2.63
N VAL A 253 29.06 -0.87 1.54
CA VAL A 253 30.21 -1.76 1.27
C VAL A 253 31.30 -1.64 2.35
N SER A 254 31.48 -0.45 2.91
CA SER A 254 32.48 -0.19 3.95
C SER A 254 31.96 -0.47 5.38
N ALA A 255 30.72 -0.93 5.53
CA ALA A 255 30.09 -1.14 6.82
C ALA A 255 30.60 -2.42 7.50
N PRO A 256 30.62 -2.48 8.84
CA PRO A 256 30.91 -3.70 9.58
C PRO A 256 29.93 -4.84 9.22
N ALA A 257 30.42 -6.08 9.21
CA ALA A 257 29.55 -7.25 9.10
C ALA A 257 28.53 -7.28 10.26
N PRO A 258 27.29 -7.75 10.02
CA PRO A 258 26.76 -8.34 8.78
C PRO A 258 26.09 -7.33 7.82
N LEU A 259 26.26 -6.02 8.04
CA LEU A 259 25.47 -4.98 7.34
C LEU A 259 25.51 -5.05 5.80
N PRO A 260 26.65 -5.30 5.13
CA PRO A 260 26.67 -5.39 3.66
C PRO A 260 25.76 -6.48 3.09
N ASP A 261 25.49 -7.54 3.86
CA ASP A 261 24.74 -8.71 3.41
C ASP A 261 23.23 -8.60 3.71
N ILE A 262 22.85 -7.82 4.73
CA ILE A 262 21.46 -7.72 5.19
C ILE A 262 20.75 -6.45 4.71
N ILE A 263 21.51 -5.43 4.28
CA ILE A 263 20.90 -4.17 3.83
C ILE A 263 20.36 -4.34 2.40
N PRO A 264 19.08 -4.01 2.14
CA PRO A 264 18.52 -4.08 0.80
C PRO A 264 19.32 -3.25 -0.21
N ASN A 265 19.42 -3.74 -1.45
CA ASN A 265 20.16 -3.03 -2.49
C ASN A 265 19.46 -1.69 -2.83
N PRO A 266 20.10 -0.52 -2.59
CA PRO A 266 19.46 0.78 -2.77
C PRO A 266 19.11 1.10 -4.21
N LYS A 267 19.93 0.66 -5.16
CA LYS A 267 19.63 0.81 -6.59
C LYS A 267 18.34 0.06 -6.93
N ARG A 268 18.18 -1.18 -6.45
CA ARG A 268 17.00 -1.98 -6.73
C ARG A 268 15.73 -1.35 -6.14
N VAL A 269 15.79 -0.84 -4.91
CA VAL A 269 14.62 -0.18 -4.29
C VAL A 269 14.21 1.07 -5.06
N LEU A 270 15.17 1.88 -5.54
CA LEU A 270 14.88 3.03 -6.40
C LEU A 270 14.23 2.64 -7.72
N GLU A 271 14.72 1.57 -8.37
CA GLU A 271 14.14 1.04 -9.60
C GLU A 271 12.67 0.63 -9.40
N GLU A 272 12.37 -0.09 -8.32
CA GLU A 272 10.99 -0.53 -8.01
C GLU A 272 10.05 0.65 -7.70
N GLN A 273 10.54 1.66 -6.98
CA GLN A 273 9.79 2.89 -6.70
C GLN A 273 9.51 3.69 -7.98
N GLN A 274 10.53 3.86 -8.82
CA GLN A 274 10.41 4.63 -10.06
C GLN A 274 9.48 3.93 -11.06
N ASP A 275 9.57 2.60 -11.15
CA ASP A 275 8.67 1.80 -11.98
C ASP A 275 7.20 2.01 -11.58
N LEU A 276 6.86 1.88 -10.30
CA LEU A 276 5.50 2.13 -9.81
C LEU A 276 5.05 3.58 -10.08
N THR A 277 5.92 4.55 -9.84
CA THR A 277 5.65 5.97 -10.09
C THR A 277 5.29 6.22 -11.56
N ASN A 278 6.08 5.64 -12.48
CA ASN A 278 5.83 5.75 -13.92
C ASN A 278 4.50 5.12 -14.32
N GLN A 279 4.18 3.94 -13.79
CA GLN A 279 2.91 3.26 -14.08
C GLN A 279 1.70 4.06 -13.60
N LEU A 280 1.77 4.63 -12.38
CA LEU A 280 0.70 5.48 -11.83
C LEU A 280 0.54 6.78 -12.63
N LEU A 281 1.64 7.43 -13.02
CA LEU A 281 1.59 8.64 -13.85
C LEU A 281 0.94 8.37 -15.21
N ARG A 282 1.36 7.28 -15.88
CA ARG A 282 0.75 6.85 -17.14
C ARG A 282 -0.73 6.57 -16.98
N MET A 283 -1.13 5.86 -15.93
CA MET A 283 -2.54 5.55 -15.70
C MET A 283 -3.39 6.79 -15.43
N ARG A 284 -2.88 7.74 -14.63
CA ARG A 284 -3.58 9.01 -14.39
C ARG A 284 -3.81 9.77 -15.69
N SER A 285 -2.81 9.81 -16.57
CA SER A 285 -2.92 10.41 -17.90
C SER A 285 -3.97 9.70 -18.77
N LEU A 286 -4.03 8.37 -18.76
CA LEU A 286 -5.04 7.59 -19.52
C LEU A 286 -6.48 7.78 -19.03
N LEU A 287 -6.66 8.14 -17.76
CA LEU A 287 -7.99 8.31 -17.18
C LEU A 287 -8.54 9.73 -17.32
N GLN A 288 -7.71 10.72 -17.65
CA GLN A 288 -8.14 12.11 -17.93
C GLN A 288 -9.00 12.18 -19.20
#